data_AF-A0A969FT19-F1
#
_entry.id   AF-A0A969FT19-F1
#
_cell.length_a   1.000
_cell.length_b   1.000
_cell.length_c   1.000
_cell.angle_alpha   90.00
_cell.angle_beta   90.00
_cell.angle_gamma   90.00
#
_symmetry.space_group_name_H-M   'P 1'
#
loop_
_entity.id
_entity.type
_entity.pdbx_description
1 polymer ?
#
loop_
_entity_poly.entity_id
_entity_poly.type
_entity_poly.pdbx_seq_one_letter_code
_entity_poly.pdbx_strand_id
1 'polypeptide(L)'
;MNAWIHRVRVAIALAVLVVTLPVTAQERPIAFEGARIIPIAGPELASGTVVVQGGKILAVGPSDRVTVPRQRAGVAMFAAA
;
A
#
# COMPACT_ATOMS: atom_id res chain seq x y z
N MET A 1 22.46 10.44 -42.36
CA MET A 1 21.14 10.96 -41.90
C MET A 1 20.37 9.95 -41.03
N ASN A 2 20.82 8.70 -40.97
CA ASN A 2 20.05 7.53 -40.54
C ASN A 2 20.28 7.27 -39.03
N ALA A 3 21.50 7.51 -38.55
CA ALA A 3 21.90 7.34 -37.15
C ALA A 3 21.10 8.21 -36.16
N TRP A 4 20.66 9.40 -36.59
CA TRP A 4 19.81 10.28 -35.78
C TRP A 4 18.40 9.70 -35.59
N ILE A 5 17.82 9.15 -36.66
CA ILE A 5 16.49 8.51 -36.65
C ILE A 5 16.50 7.25 -35.76
N HIS A 6 17.57 6.45 -35.81
CA HIS A 6 17.68 5.26 -34.95
C HIS A 6 17.78 5.62 -33.46
N ARG A 7 18.52 6.67 -33.11
CA ARG A 7 18.62 7.16 -31.73
C ARG A 7 17.27 7.63 -31.18
N VAL A 8 16.53 8.41 -31.97
CA VAL A 8 15.19 8.88 -31.59
C VAL A 8 14.21 7.73 -31.44
N ARG A 9 14.23 6.75 -32.35
CA ARG A 9 13.38 5.55 -32.26
C ARG A 9 13.67 4.72 -31.00
N VAL A 10 14.94 4.51 -30.68
CA VAL A 10 15.34 3.79 -29.46
C VAL A 10 14.90 4.55 -28.22
N ALA A 11 15.06 5.88 -28.19
CA ALA A 11 14.59 6.69 -27.06
C ALA A 11 13.07 6.61 -26.86
N ILE A 12 12.29 6.67 -27.95
CA ILE A 12 10.83 6.52 -27.89
C ILE A 12 10.44 5.11 -27.44
N ALA A 13 11.08 4.07 -27.96
CA ALA A 13 10.80 2.69 -27.56
C ALA A 13 11.08 2.47 -26.06
N LEU A 14 12.18 3.03 -25.54
CA LEU A 14 12.50 2.98 -24.11
C LEU A 14 11.50 3.77 -23.26
N ALA A 15 11.08 4.95 -23.70
CA ALA A 15 10.10 5.75 -22.98
C ALA A 15 8.73 5.04 -22.92
N VAL A 16 8.27 4.46 -24.03
CA VAL A 16 7.03 3.67 -24.08
C VAL A 16 7.12 2.47 -23.15
N LEU A 17 8.25 1.75 -23.15
CA LEU A 17 8.47 0.62 -22.24
C LEU A 17 8.35 1.04 -20.76
N VAL A 18 8.96 2.16 -20.38
CA VAL A 18 8.92 2.67 -18.99
C VAL A 18 7.51 3.08 -18.57
N VAL A 19 6.75 3.76 -19.45
CA VAL A 19 5.38 4.22 -19.12
C VAL A 19 4.39 3.06 -18.92
N THR A 20 4.65 1.90 -19.52
CA THR A 20 3.78 0.72 -19.36
C THR A 20 3.99 -0.06 -18.06
N LEU A 21 5.00 0.29 -17.25
CA LEU A 21 5.29 -0.41 -16.00
C LEU A 21 4.23 -0.06 -14.92
N PRO A 22 3.62 -1.06 -14.25
CA PRO A 22 2.68 -0.80 -13.17
C PRO A 22 3.39 -0.19 -11.95
N VAL A 23 2.85 0.91 -11.43
CA VAL A 23 3.34 1.55 -10.20
C VAL A 23 2.56 0.99 -9.00
N THR A 24 3.05 -0.12 -8.42
CA THR A 24 2.34 -0.85 -7.34
C THR A 24 2.72 -0.39 -5.93
N ALA A 25 3.31 0.80 -5.76
CA ALA A 25 3.97 1.21 -4.52
C ALA A 25 3.03 1.34 -3.31
N GLN A 26 1.74 1.60 -3.52
CA GLN A 26 0.74 1.85 -2.45
C GLN A 26 -0.40 0.82 -2.43
N GLU A 27 -0.29 -0.26 -3.20
CA GLU A 27 -1.28 -1.34 -3.22
C GLU A 27 -1.18 -2.24 -1.98
N ARG A 28 -0.05 -2.22 -1.28
CA ARG A 28 0.20 -3.11 -0.14
C ARG A 28 -0.30 -2.48 1.15
N PRO A 29 -1.14 -3.17 1.93
CA PRO A 29 -1.46 -2.72 3.28
C PRO A 29 -0.19 -2.63 4.14
N ILE A 30 -0.06 -1.53 4.88
CA ILE A 30 0.98 -1.32 5.89
C ILE A 30 0.31 -1.44 7.25
N ALA A 31 0.82 -2.31 8.11
CA ALA A 31 0.37 -2.44 9.49
C ALA A 31 1.43 -1.88 10.45
N PHE A 32 1.01 -0.96 11.32
CA PHE A 32 1.79 -0.51 12.46
C PHE A 32 1.31 -1.32 13.67
N GLU A 33 2.11 -2.27 14.14
CA GLU A 33 1.73 -3.23 15.19
C GLU A 33 2.41 -2.88 16.53
N GLY A 34 1.76 -3.23 17.65
CA GLY A 34 2.32 -3.04 19.00
C GLY A 34 2.52 -1.58 19.39
N ALA A 35 1.88 -0.65 18.68
CA ALA A 35 2.05 0.79 18.89
C ALA A 35 1.16 1.29 20.03
N ARG A 36 1.61 2.36 20.71
CA ARG A 36 0.72 3.17 21.53
C ARG A 36 -0.08 4.09 20.61
N ILE A 37 -1.40 3.89 20.53
CA ILE A 37 -2.31 4.67 19.70
C ILE A 37 -3.06 5.66 20.59
N ILE A 38 -2.99 6.93 20.21
CA ILE A 38 -3.71 8.04 20.87
C ILE A 38 -4.71 8.58 19.83
N PRO A 39 -5.95 8.03 19.76
CA PRO A 39 -6.94 8.46 18.79
C PRO A 39 -7.57 9.79 19.20
N ILE A 40 -8.11 10.53 18.23
CA ILE A 40 -8.84 11.78 18.50
C ILE A 40 -10.13 11.54 19.32
N ALA A 41 -10.73 10.37 19.16
CA ALA A 41 -11.95 9.96 19.85
C ALA A 41 -11.81 8.51 20.32
N GLY A 42 -12.35 8.22 21.51
CA GLY A 42 -12.28 6.92 22.14
C GLY A 42 -11.05 6.75 23.06
N PRO A 43 -10.90 5.56 23.66
CA PRO A 43 -9.82 5.29 24.59
C PRO A 43 -8.47 5.14 23.89
N GLU A 44 -7.40 5.50 24.59
CA GLU A 44 -6.02 5.19 24.16
C GLU A 44 -5.78 3.67 24.14
N LEU A 45 -4.95 3.22 23.21
CA LEU A 45 -4.53 1.82 23.11
C LEU A 45 -3.03 1.72 23.40
N ALA A 46 -2.65 1.06 24.48
CA ALA A 46 -1.24 0.89 24.82
C ALA A 46 -0.49 -0.06 23.86
N SER A 47 -1.20 -1.03 23.27
CA SER A 47 -0.68 -2.00 22.30
C SER A 47 -1.72 -2.26 21.21
N GLY A 48 -1.81 -1.32 20.28
CA GLY A 48 -2.75 -1.35 19.17
C GLY A 48 -2.09 -1.56 17.82
N THR A 49 -2.94 -1.85 16.83
CA THR A 49 -2.56 -2.01 15.43
C THR A 49 -3.35 -1.04 14.55
N VAL A 50 -2.67 -0.38 13.62
CA VAL A 50 -3.28 0.46 12.56
C VAL A 50 -2.92 -0.12 11.19
N VAL A 51 -3.93 -0.37 10.36
CA VAL A 51 -3.73 -0.83 8.96
C VAL A 51 -4.05 0.31 8.00
N VAL A 52 -3.09 0.65 7.13
CA VAL A 52 -3.22 1.71 6.12
C VAL A 52 -3.03 1.14 4.73
N GLN A 53 -3.89 1.52 3.78
CA GLN A 53 -3.75 1.18 2.37
C GLN A 53 -4.27 2.32 1.49
N GLY A 54 -3.55 2.67 0.42
CA GLY A 54 -3.97 3.75 -0.49
C GLY A 54 -4.20 5.10 0.21
N GLY A 55 -3.41 5.40 1.25
CA GLY A 55 -3.55 6.62 2.04
C GLY A 55 -4.77 6.66 2.96
N LYS A 56 -5.49 5.55 3.15
CA LYS A 56 -6.65 5.43 4.03
C LYS A 56 -6.40 4.44 5.16
N ILE A 57 -6.95 4.74 6.33
CA ILE A 57 -7.00 3.81 7.45
C ILE A 57 -8.09 2.79 7.17
N LEU A 58 -7.73 1.52 7.13
CA LEU A 58 -8.65 0.40 6.96
C LEU A 58 -9.16 -0.13 8.30
N ALA A 59 -8.28 -0.21 9.31
CA ALA A 59 -8.61 -0.74 10.62
C ALA A 59 -7.73 -0.11 11.70
N VAL A 60 -8.31 0.06 12.90
CA VAL A 60 -7.64 0.46 14.14
C VAL A 60 -8.24 -0.34 15.29
N GLY A 61 -7.40 -0.85 16.18
CA GLY A 61 -7.88 -1.54 17.37
C GLY A 61 -6.76 -2.19 18.17
N PRO A 62 -7.10 -2.92 19.24
CA PRO A 62 -6.15 -3.73 20.01
C PRO A 62 -5.40 -4.71 19.10
N SER A 63 -4.10 -4.92 19.33
CA SER A 63 -3.29 -5.75 18.43
C SER A 63 -3.75 -7.21 18.33
N ASP A 64 -4.43 -7.73 19.36
CA ASP A 64 -5.02 -9.07 19.39
C ASP A 64 -6.36 -9.18 18.62
N ARG A 65 -6.94 -8.05 18.22
CA ARG A 65 -8.26 -7.98 17.54
C ARG A 65 -8.17 -7.50 16.10
N VAL A 66 -7.07 -6.87 15.69
CA VAL A 66 -6.90 -6.38 14.32
C VAL A 66 -6.27 -7.46 13.45
N THR A 67 -6.99 -7.91 12.44
CA THR A 67 -6.44 -8.81 11.43
C THR A 67 -5.61 -8.04 10.42
N VAL A 68 -4.31 -8.33 10.34
CA VAL A 68 -3.42 -7.79 9.31
C VAL A 68 -3.49 -8.69 8.07
N PRO A 69 -3.90 -8.16 6.90
CA PRO A 69 -3.91 -8.94 5.67
C PRO A 69 -2.50 -9.43 5.33
N ARG A 70 -2.23 -10.73 5.52
CA ARG A 70 -1.04 -11.38 4.94
C ARG A 70 -1.25 -11.45 3.43
N GLN A 71 -0.22 -11.18 2.64
CA GLN A 71 -0.34 -11.24 1.18
C GLN A 71 -0.75 -12.64 0.71
N ARG A 72 -2.05 -12.80 0.46
CA ARG A 72 -2.61 -13.72 -0.51
C ARG A 72 -3.70 -12.94 -1.23
N ALA A 73 -3.57 -12.83 -2.55
CA ALA A 73 -4.52 -12.11 -3.39
C ALA A 73 -5.95 -12.57 -3.09
N GLY A 74 -6.84 -11.62 -2.81
CA GLY A 74 -8.26 -11.87 -2.59
C GLY A 74 -8.75 -11.40 -1.23
N VAL A 75 -9.24 -10.15 -1.20
CA VAL A 75 -10.28 -9.59 -0.32
C VAL A 75 -10.64 -10.45 0.90
N ALA A 76 -10.02 -10.20 2.06
CA ALA A 76 -10.54 -10.67 3.33
C ALA A 76 -11.45 -9.58 3.92
N MET A 77 -12.75 -9.87 3.85
CA MET A 77 -13.85 -9.11 4.43
C MET A 77 -13.60 -8.81 5.91
N PHE A 78 -13.79 -7.55 6.30
CA PHE A 78 -13.72 -7.05 7.67
C PHE A 78 -14.62 -7.87 8.60
N ALA A 79 -14.03 -8.57 9.57
CA ALA A 79 -14.78 -9.12 10.69
C ALA A 79 -14.92 -8.03 11.76
N ALA A 80 -16.10 -7.45 11.86
CA ALA A 80 -16.52 -6.67 13.01
C ALA A 80 -16.75 -7.63 14.19
N ALA A 81 -16.12 -7.34 15.32
CA ALA A 81 -16.38 -7.94 16.63
C ALA A 81 -16.67 -6.82 17.63
#